data_AF-A0A9D2JLI4-F1
#
_entry.id   AF-A0A9D2JLI4-F1
#
_cell.length_a   1.000
_cell.length_b   1.000
_cell.length_c   1.000
_cell.angle_alpha   90.00
_cell.angle_beta   90.00
_cell.angle_gamma   90.00
#
_symmetry.space_group_name_H-M   'P 1'
#
loop_
_entity.id
_entity.type
_entity.pdbx_description
1 polymer ?
#
loop_
_entity_poly.entity_id
_entity_poly.type
_entity_poly.pdbx_seq_one_letter_code
_entity_poly.pdbx_strand_id
1 'polypeptide(L)' 'MDCPNCGKEMQKGFLQAGNILAFNKQRHKLSLKPREPEDTMIVQKAFTATDFSGFICKECGLVIFDYKNPLTRW' A
#
# COMPACT_ATOMS: atom_id res chain seq x y z
N MET A 1 -10.67 13.72 2.48
CA MET A 1 -11.11 13.11 1.20
C MET A 1 -12.27 12.21 1.54
N ASP A 2 -13.25 12.08 0.65
CA ASP A 2 -14.36 11.16 0.88
C ASP A 2 -14.03 9.78 0.33
N CYS A 3 -14.47 8.74 1.03
CA CYS A 3 -14.24 7.35 0.67
C CYS A 3 -14.98 7.02 -0.61
N PRO A 4 -14.31 6.57 -1.69
CA PRO A 4 -14.98 6.25 -2.94
C PRO A 4 -15.90 5.02 -2.85
N ASN A 5 -15.78 4.21 -1.79
CA ASN A 5 -16.63 3.04 -1.58
C ASN A 5 -17.91 3.34 -0.78
N CYS A 6 -17.87 4.22 0.23
CA CYS A 6 -19.02 4.47 1.11
C CYS A 6 -19.39 5.95 1.32
N GLY A 7 -18.65 6.87 0.70
CA GLY A 7 -18.90 8.32 0.76
C GLY A 7 -18.55 9.00 2.09
N LYS A 8 -18.05 8.26 3.09
CA LYS A 8 -17.67 8.83 4.40
C LYS A 8 -16.29 9.46 4.36
N GLU A 9 -16.08 10.49 5.20
CA GLU A 9 -14.78 11.15 5.33
C GLU A 9 -13.68 10.14 5.74
N MET A 10 -12.53 10.22 5.08
CA MET A 10 -11.37 9.39 5.37
C MET A 10 -10.34 10.13 6.24
N GLN A 11 -9.74 9.39 7.17
CA GLN A 11 -8.65 9.90 8.00
C GLN A 11 -7.34 9.91 7.20
N LYS A 12 -6.65 11.06 7.18
CA LYS A 12 -5.28 11.19 6.63
C LYS A 12 -4.25 10.57 7.59
N GLY A 13 -3.22 9.94 7.04
CA GLY A 13 -2.12 9.38 7.83
C GLY A 13 -1.00 8.82 6.95
N PHE A 14 -0.29 7.84 7.50
CA PHE A 14 0.84 7.18 6.84
C PHE A 14 0.62 5.68 6.78
N LEU A 15 0.81 5.08 5.60
CA LEU A 15 0.97 3.64 5.44
C LEU A 15 2.45 3.31 5.68
N GLN A 16 2.74 2.50 6.68
CA GLN A 16 4.11 2.11 7.03
C GLN A 16 4.35 0.66 6.63
N ALA A 17 5.07 0.45 5.54
CA ALA A 17 5.38 -0.88 5.03
C ALA A 17 6.75 -1.35 5.53
N GLY A 18 6.86 -2.63 5.84
CA GLY A 18 8.13 -3.28 6.16
C GLY A 18 8.99 -3.54 4.92
N ASN A 19 9.62 -4.72 4.88
CA ASN A 19 10.61 -5.05 3.85
C ASN A 19 10.00 -5.37 2.48
N ILE A 20 8.80 -5.95 2.44
CA ILE A 20 8.12 -6.33 1.20
C ILE A 20 6.64 -5.92 1.28
N LEU A 21 6.18 -5.23 0.22
CA LEU A 21 4.77 -4.97 -0.04
C LEU A 21 4.55 -5.16 -1.55
N ALA A 22 3.57 -5.99 -1.91
CA ALA A 22 3.25 -6.28 -3.30
C ALA A 22 1.73 -6.29 -3.50
N PHE A 23 1.30 -5.84 -4.66
CA PHE A 23 -0.06 -6.00 -5.16
C PHE A 23 -0.01 -6.99 -6.31
N ASN A 24 -0.39 -8.24 -6.02
CA ASN A 24 -0.38 -9.31 -7.00
C ASN A 24 -1.80 -9.68 -7.39
N LYS A 25 -2.00 -10.01 -8.67
CA LYS A 25 -3.29 -10.45 -9.21
C LYS A 25 -3.78 -11.73 -8.54
N GLN A 26 -2.84 -12.61 -8.17
CA GLN A 26 -3.12 -13.84 -7.44
C GLN A 26 -2.45 -13.87 -6.07
N ARG A 27 -3.08 -14.56 -5.12
CA ARG A 27 -2.51 -14.80 -3.79
C ARG A 27 -1.36 -15.81 -3.89
N HIS A 28 -0.13 -15.35 -3.68
CA HIS A 28 1.03 -16.22 -3.62
C HIS A 28 1.27 -16.74 -2.20
N LYS A 29 1.39 -18.06 -2.02
CA LYS A 29 1.60 -18.69 -0.70
C LYS A 29 3.05 -18.67 -0.20
N LEU A 30 4.02 -18.60 -1.12
CA LEU A 30 5.45 -18.80 -0.82
C LEU A 30 6.31 -17.56 -1.08
N SER A 31 6.05 -16.85 -2.19
CA SER A 31 6.86 -15.71 -2.62
C SER A 31 5.99 -14.60 -3.16
N LEU A 32 6.14 -13.40 -2.63
CA LEU A 32 5.43 -12.21 -3.09
C LEU A 32 6.00 -11.62 -4.38
N LYS A 33 7.02 -12.24 -5.00
CA LYS A 33 7.59 -11.79 -6.27
C LYS A 33 6.53 -11.80 -7.39
N PRO A 34 6.61 -10.86 -8.34
CA PRO A 34 5.76 -10.84 -9.53
C PRO A 34 5.87 -12.15 -10.33
N ARG A 35 4.74 -12.64 -10.82
CA ARG A 35 4.61 -13.78 -11.73
C ARG A 35 3.79 -13.43 -12.97
N GLU A 36 2.85 -12.49 -12.84
CA GLU A 36 2.04 -11.98 -13.94
C GLU A 36 2.43 -10.54 -14.31
N PRO A 37 2.24 -10.11 -15.57
CA PRO A 37 2.53 -8.74 -16.00
C PRO A 37 1.82 -7.66 -15.18
N GLU A 38 0.65 -7.97 -14.61
CA GLU A 38 -0.15 -7.06 -13.79
C GLU A 38 0.31 -6.99 -12.33
N ASP A 39 1.20 -7.89 -11.89
CA ASP A 39 1.74 -7.87 -10.53
C ASP A 39 2.66 -6.65 -10.33
N THR A 40 2.45 -5.94 -9.23
CA THR A 40 3.20 -4.73 -8.90
C THR A 40 3.95 -4.90 -7.58
N MET A 41 5.28 -4.93 -7.66
CA MET A 41 6.13 -4.82 -6.47
C MET A 41 6.15 -3.36 -6.00
N ILE A 42 5.55 -3.09 -4.83
CA ILE A 42 5.43 -1.73 -4.29
C ILE A 42 6.65 -1.38 -3.43
N VAL A 43 7.06 -2.31 -2.55
CA VAL A 43 8.26 -2.19 -1.72
C VAL A 43 9.06 -3.48 -1.81
N GLN A 44 10.36 -3.35 -2.05
CA GLN A 44 11.32 -4.42 -1.89
C GLN A 44 12.63 -3.85 -1.34
N LYS A 45 12.79 -3.89 -0.01
CA LYS A 45 13.99 -3.43 0.68
C LYS A 45 14.44 -4.46 1.72
N ALA A 46 15.75 -4.62 1.87
CA ALA A 46 16.30 -5.64 2.77
C ALA A 46 16.26 -5.23 4.26
N PHE A 47 16.40 -3.94 4.56
CA PHE A 47 16.65 -3.47 5.94
C PHE A 47 15.88 -2.22 6.35
N THR A 48 15.11 -1.60 5.44
CA THR A 48 14.44 -0.33 5.70
C THR A 48 12.96 -0.40 5.37
N ALA A 49 12.16 0.16 6.26
CA ALA A 49 10.74 0.40 6.03
C ALA A 49 10.56 1.46 4.94
N THR A 50 9.41 1.42 4.27
CA THR A 50 8.99 2.48 3.34
C THR A 50 7.63 2.99 3.78
N ASP A 51 7.56 4.29 4.03
CA ASP A 51 6.33 4.96 4.44
C ASP A 51 5.69 5.61 3.21
N PHE A 52 4.36 5.69 3.18
CA PHE A 52 3.59 6.41 2.15
C PHE A 52 2.58 7.32 2.83
N SER A 53 2.33 8.49 2.27
CA SER A 53 1.15 9.26 2.66
C SER A 53 -0.11 8.56 2.14
N GLY A 54 -1.18 8.55 2.93
CA GLY A 54 -2.41 7.89 2.53
C GLY A 54 -3.60 8.30 3.39
N PHE A 55 -4.72 7.64 3.08
CA PHE A 55 -5.99 7.84 3.76
C PHE A 55 -6.61 6.49 4.08
N ILE A 56 -7.25 6.38 5.24
CA ILE A 56 -7.99 5.20 5.67
C ILE A 56 -9.44 5.58 5.98
N CYS A 57 -10.37 4.86 5.38
CA CYS A 57 -11.77 4.90 5.78
C CYS A 57 -11.96 3.96 6.97
N LYS A 58 -12.23 4.51 8.15
CA LYS A 58 -12.46 3.71 9.36
C LYS A 58 -13.80 2.98 9.37
N GLU A 59 -14.73 3.40 8.51
CA GLU A 59 -16.07 2.81 8.40
C GLU A 59 -16.06 1.51 7.57
N CYS A 60 -15.42 1.51 6.40
CA CYS A 60 -15.43 0.33 5.51
C CYS A 60 -14.05 -0.32 5.31
N GLY A 61 -12.99 0.21 5.93
CA GLY A 61 -11.64 -0.35 5.88
C GLY A 61 -10.84 -0.08 4.60
N LEU A 62 -11.38 0.71 3.65
CA LEU A 62 -10.65 1.05 2.43
C LEU A 62 -9.45 1.95 2.75
N VAL A 63 -8.29 1.60 2.19
CA VAL A 63 -7.06 2.39 2.27
C VAL A 63 -6.67 2.88 0.87
N ILE A 64 -6.32 4.15 0.75
CA ILE A 64 -5.88 4.78 -0.51
C ILE A 64 -4.53 5.44 -0.28
N PHE A 65 -3.55 5.12 -1.11
CA PHE A 65 -2.22 5.70 -1.07
C PHE A 65 -1.59 5.68 -2.47
N ASP A 66 -0.69 6.62 -2.75
CA ASP A 66 0.06 6.66 -3.99
C ASP A 66 1.38 5.90 -3.82
N TYR A 67 1.42 4.69 -4.38
CA TYR A 67 2.55 3.79 -4.25
C TYR A 67 3.81 4.25 -5.02
N LYS A 68 3.70 5.21 -5.94
CA LYS A 68 4.84 5.76 -6.70
C LYS A 68 5.55 6.90 -5.97
N ASN A 69 4.97 7.40 -4.87
CA ASN A 69 5.51 8.51 -4.09
C ASN A 69 5.82 8.08 -2.64
N PRO A 70 6.84 7.21 -2.44
CA PRO A 70 7.28 6.83 -1.10
C PRO A 70 7.90 8.03 -0.37
N LEU A 71 7.68 8.08 0.94
CA LEU A 71 8.37 9.01 1.82
C LEU A 71 9.77 8.45 2.13
N THR A 72 10.80 9.16 1.71
CA THR A 72 12.17 8.87 2.11
C THR A 72 12.44 9.44 3.50
N ARG A 73 12.74 8.57 4.46
CA ARG A 73 13.39 8.98 5.71
C ARG A 73 14.84 9.28 5.39
N TRP A 74 15.24 10.55 5.49
CA TRP A 74 16.63 10.99 5.42
C TRP A 74 17.34 10.69 6.73
#